data_AF-A0A9R0V1Q3-F1
#
_entry.id   AF-A0A9R0V1Q3-F1
#
_cell.length_a   1.000
_cell.length_b   1.000
_cell.length_c   1.000
_cell.angle_alpha   90.00
_cell.angle_beta   90.00
_cell.angle_gamma   90.00
#
_symmetry.space_group_name_H-M   'P 1'
#
loop_
_entity.id
_entity.type
_entity.pdbx_description
1 polymer ?
#
loop_
_entity_poly.entity_id
_entity_poly.type
_entity_poly.pdbx_seq_one_letter_code
_entity_poly.pdbx_strand_id
1 'polypeptide(L)'
;MEPSCYERIAALRSIGDHCVYADEFWLLLQKKNAPICYVWFEPTPWMDITQGLLKTIYVNKMVKAGYIVKILIADWFAQRNHRICSNKYVIRKIGFYNIEMWKAAGMDLDRVELVWFSDVLERHASDYWPLALDVSRKCTLKRMARVGSKRGRISLLDIVTDPYNMREPKWNIFMHDKECALNGKISRAVCPPKVAVCNPCLEYIKYVMFPWFGKFEVAQKEQSGVNKSFECMEDLIVDYESGDLDPLNVKLAFEKGICKILELPEPSC
;
A
#
# COMPACT_ATOMS: atom_id res chain seq x y z
N MET A 1 13.49 8.20 -23.37
CA MET A 1 14.71 7.38 -23.17
C MET A 1 14.28 6.17 -22.35
N GLU A 2 14.68 4.95 -22.73
CA GLU A 2 14.30 3.76 -21.96
C GLU A 2 15.07 3.72 -20.62
N PRO A 3 14.43 3.30 -19.51
CA PRO A 3 15.09 3.22 -18.22
C PRO A 3 16.21 2.16 -18.23
N SER A 4 17.38 2.51 -17.71
CA SER A 4 18.51 1.62 -17.51
C SER A 4 18.20 0.50 -16.50
N CYS A 5 18.99 -0.58 -16.51
CA CYS A 5 18.87 -1.65 -15.51
C CYS A 5 19.00 -1.13 -14.07
N TYR A 6 19.90 -0.16 -13.83
CA TYR A 6 20.08 0.44 -12.50
C TYR A 6 18.83 1.21 -12.04
N GLU A 7 18.24 2.03 -12.91
CA GLU A 7 17.01 2.78 -12.59
C GLU A 7 15.84 1.84 -12.30
N ARG A 8 15.73 0.75 -13.06
CA ARG A 8 14.71 -0.29 -12.87
C ARG A 8 14.83 -0.99 -11.52
N ILE A 9 16.05 -1.28 -11.08
CA ILE A 9 16.31 -1.91 -9.77
C ILE A 9 16.03 -0.92 -8.66
N ALA A 10 16.51 0.32 -8.79
CA ALA A 10 16.26 1.38 -7.83
C ALA A 10 14.76 1.62 -7.64
N ALA A 11 13.98 1.59 -8.72
CA ALA A 11 12.52 1.69 -8.67
C ALA A 11 11.91 0.59 -7.77
N LEU A 12 12.21 -0.69 -8.00
CA LEU A 12 11.65 -1.78 -7.16
C LEU A 12 12.19 -1.78 -5.73
N ARG A 13 13.48 -1.47 -5.51
CA ARG A 13 14.06 -1.38 -4.17
C ARG A 13 13.45 -0.26 -3.34
N SER A 14 13.02 0.83 -3.97
CA SER A 14 12.31 1.91 -3.28
C SER A 14 10.85 1.59 -2.93
N ILE A 15 10.34 0.44 -3.41
CA ILE A 15 8.97 -0.04 -3.12
C ILE A 15 8.98 -1.09 -2.01
N GLY A 16 9.96 -2.00 -2.02
CA GLY A 16 10.04 -3.10 -1.07
C GLY A 16 11.33 -3.11 -0.26
N ASP A 17 11.21 -3.23 1.06
CA ASP A 17 12.34 -3.26 2.00
C ASP A 17 13.21 -4.53 1.87
N HIS A 18 12.68 -5.59 1.23
CA HIS A 18 13.35 -6.87 1.09
C HIS A 18 13.31 -7.39 -0.34
N CYS A 19 14.48 -7.78 -0.85
CA CYS A 19 14.67 -8.45 -2.14
C CYS A 19 15.29 -9.82 -1.89
N VAL A 20 14.60 -10.88 -2.30
CA VAL A 20 15.11 -12.26 -2.22
C VAL A 20 15.90 -12.54 -3.49
N TYR A 21 17.17 -12.94 -3.35
CA TYR A 21 18.12 -13.19 -4.46
C TYR A 21 18.34 -11.98 -5.38
N ALA A 22 19.02 -10.96 -4.86
CA ALA A 22 19.30 -9.72 -5.61
C ALA A 22 20.16 -9.93 -6.86
N ASP A 23 21.00 -10.96 -6.86
CA ASP A 23 21.81 -11.44 -7.98
C ASP A 23 20.96 -12.03 -9.11
N GLU A 24 19.98 -12.88 -8.79
CA GLU A 24 19.03 -13.41 -9.77
C GLU A 24 18.21 -12.29 -10.42
N PHE A 25 17.84 -11.27 -9.64
CA PHE A 25 17.11 -10.12 -10.14
C PHE A 25 17.91 -9.31 -11.18
N TRP A 26 19.21 -9.09 -10.93
CA TRP A 26 20.09 -8.44 -11.92
C TRP A 26 20.15 -9.25 -13.23
N LEU A 27 20.35 -10.57 -13.13
CA LEU A 27 20.38 -11.47 -14.29
C LEU A 27 19.05 -11.48 -15.07
N LEU A 28 17.91 -11.37 -14.38
CA LEU A 28 16.60 -11.28 -15.01
C LEU A 28 16.49 -10.03 -15.89
N LEU A 29 16.94 -8.87 -15.39
CA LEU A 29 16.88 -7.61 -16.13
C LEU A 29 17.81 -7.60 -17.34
N GLN A 30 18.94 -8.31 -17.29
CA GLN A 30 19.82 -8.48 -18.45
C GLN A 30 19.19 -9.35 -19.54
N LYS A 31 18.35 -10.31 -19.17
CA LYS A 31 17.74 -11.28 -20.11
C LYS A 31 16.39 -10.85 -20.66
N LYS A 32 15.63 -10.03 -19.92
CA LYS A 32 14.26 -9.62 -20.28
C LYS A 32 14.13 -8.11 -20.35
N ASN A 33 13.81 -7.61 -21.53
CA ASN A 33 13.60 -6.18 -21.78
C ASN A 33 12.41 -5.61 -21.02
N ALA A 34 11.37 -6.39 -20.74
CA ALA A 34 10.19 -5.96 -20.00
C ALA A 34 9.70 -7.08 -19.07
N PRO A 35 10.31 -7.25 -17.88
CA PRO A 35 9.88 -8.26 -16.92
C PRO A 35 8.45 -7.97 -16.42
N ILE A 36 7.74 -9.04 -16.07
CA ILE A 36 6.38 -8.92 -15.54
C ILE A 36 6.45 -8.74 -14.02
N CYS A 37 5.88 -7.65 -13.54
CA CYS A 37 5.59 -7.43 -12.12
C CYS A 37 4.13 -7.77 -11.85
N TYR A 38 3.90 -8.62 -10.86
CA TYR A 38 2.57 -9.04 -10.48
C TYR A 38 2.18 -8.45 -9.13
N VAL A 39 1.03 -7.79 -9.07
CA VAL A 39 0.51 -7.15 -7.85
C VAL A 39 -0.77 -7.85 -7.45
N TRP A 40 -0.78 -8.39 -6.24
CA TRP A 40 -1.96 -9.03 -5.67
C TRP A 40 -2.96 -7.99 -5.13
N PHE A 41 -4.25 -8.24 -5.33
CA PHE A 41 -5.33 -7.47 -4.71
C PHE A 41 -6.55 -8.34 -4.42
N GLU A 42 -7.04 -8.33 -3.18
CA GLU A 42 -8.33 -8.93 -2.83
C GLU A 42 -9.40 -7.82 -2.85
N PRO A 43 -10.46 -7.92 -3.69
CA PRO A 43 -11.55 -6.95 -3.71
C PRO A 43 -12.17 -6.70 -2.34
N THR A 44 -12.39 -5.43 -2.01
CA THR A 44 -12.98 -5.04 -0.72
C THR A 44 -13.85 -3.79 -0.86
N PRO A 45 -15.01 -3.74 -0.20
CA PRO A 45 -15.82 -2.52 -0.17
C PRO A 45 -15.19 -1.43 0.71
N TRP A 46 -14.24 -1.79 1.59
CA TRP A 46 -13.51 -0.87 2.45
C TRP A 46 -12.04 -0.78 2.04
N MET A 47 -11.79 -0.20 0.87
CA MET A 47 -10.42 0.05 0.41
C MET A 47 -9.76 1.10 1.30
N ASP A 48 -8.69 0.71 1.97
CA ASP A 48 -7.85 1.61 2.76
C ASP A 48 -6.86 2.38 1.87
N ILE A 49 -6.24 3.43 2.42
CA ILE A 49 -5.27 4.26 1.68
C ILE A 49 -4.01 3.50 1.25
N THR A 50 -3.69 2.36 1.88
CA THR A 50 -2.55 1.53 1.45
C THR A 50 -2.88 0.75 0.18
N GLN A 51 -4.11 0.23 0.13
CA GLN A 51 -4.65 -0.48 -1.03
C GLN A 51 -4.99 0.47 -2.16
N GLY A 52 -5.39 1.71 -1.86
CA GLY A 52 -5.66 2.78 -2.83
C GLY A 52 -4.39 3.55 -3.20
N LEU A 53 -4.02 4.54 -2.39
CA LEU A 53 -2.95 5.51 -2.68
C LEU A 53 -1.57 4.88 -2.81
N LEU A 54 -1.13 4.11 -1.82
CA LEU A 54 0.21 3.53 -1.85
C LEU A 54 0.38 2.54 -3.00
N LYS A 55 -0.65 1.72 -3.27
CA LYS A 55 -0.68 0.85 -4.44
C LYS A 55 -0.59 1.62 -5.75
N THR A 56 -1.32 2.73 -5.88
CA THR A 56 -1.18 3.63 -7.03
C THR A 56 0.24 4.14 -7.19
N ILE A 57 0.87 4.62 -6.11
CA ILE A 57 2.24 5.15 -6.14
C ILE A 57 3.22 4.09 -6.66
N TYR A 58 3.23 2.89 -6.06
CA TYR A 58 4.21 1.88 -6.46
C TYR A 58 3.91 1.25 -7.82
N VAL A 59 2.65 1.08 -8.20
CA VAL A 59 2.27 0.59 -9.54
C VAL A 59 2.74 1.57 -10.60
N ASN A 60 2.47 2.86 -10.43
CA ASN A 60 2.91 3.89 -11.36
C ASN A 60 4.44 3.95 -11.46
N LYS A 61 5.15 3.73 -10.34
CA LYS A 61 6.61 3.64 -10.33
C LYS A 61 7.12 2.44 -11.13
N MET A 62 6.48 1.27 -11.01
CA MET A 62 6.79 0.09 -11.83
C MET A 62 6.55 0.35 -13.33
N VAL A 63 5.38 0.93 -13.68
CA VAL A 63 5.04 1.28 -15.06
C VAL A 63 6.06 2.26 -15.65
N LYS A 64 6.40 3.32 -14.93
CA LYS A 64 7.41 4.33 -15.35
C LYS A 64 8.80 3.71 -15.54
N ALA A 65 9.15 2.70 -14.75
CA ALA A 65 10.40 1.97 -14.90
C ALA A 65 10.39 0.95 -16.06
N GLY A 66 9.29 0.81 -16.81
CA GLY A 66 9.22 -0.05 -18.00
C GLY A 66 8.92 -1.52 -17.69
N TYR A 67 8.34 -1.81 -16.53
CA TYR A 67 7.83 -3.15 -16.23
C TYR A 67 6.44 -3.36 -16.84
N ILE A 68 6.14 -4.59 -17.23
CA ILE A 68 4.77 -5.01 -17.53
C ILE A 68 4.09 -5.29 -16.20
N VAL A 69 3.12 -4.46 -15.81
CA VAL A 69 2.43 -4.63 -14.53
C VAL A 69 1.11 -5.35 -14.74
N LYS A 70 0.92 -6.46 -14.01
CA LYS A 70 -0.37 -7.16 -13.93
C LYS A 70 -0.92 -7.05 -12.52
N ILE A 71 -2.11 -6.49 -12.36
CA ILE A 71 -2.84 -6.55 -11.09
C ILE A 71 -3.76 -7.76 -11.14
N LEU A 72 -3.50 -8.75 -10.29
CA LEU A 72 -4.44 -9.84 -10.11
C LEU A 72 -5.48 -9.49 -9.06
N ILE A 73 -6.70 -9.43 -9.54
CA ILE A 73 -7.90 -9.28 -8.76
C ILE A 73 -8.33 -10.66 -8.29
N ALA A 74 -8.04 -10.97 -7.03
CA ALA A 74 -8.30 -12.24 -6.37
C ALA A 74 -9.77 -12.41 -5.93
N ASP A 75 -10.70 -12.16 -6.85
CA ASP A 75 -12.14 -12.23 -6.65
C ASP A 75 -12.64 -13.61 -6.19
N TRP A 76 -12.05 -14.68 -6.71
CA TRP A 76 -12.40 -16.02 -6.25
C TRP A 76 -12.05 -16.25 -4.77
N PHE A 77 -10.93 -15.69 -4.30
CA PHE A 77 -10.53 -15.79 -2.90
C PHE A 77 -11.34 -14.88 -1.97
N ALA A 78 -11.87 -13.76 -2.48
CA ALA A 78 -12.71 -12.83 -1.74
C ALA A 78 -14.00 -13.49 -1.23
N GLN A 79 -14.47 -14.57 -1.88
CA GLN A 79 -15.62 -15.38 -1.43
C GLN A 79 -15.44 -15.97 -0.02
N ARG A 80 -14.20 -16.05 0.49
CA ARG A 80 -13.91 -16.52 1.85
C ARG A 80 -14.17 -15.47 2.93
N ASN A 81 -14.30 -14.21 2.55
CA ASN A 81 -14.52 -13.13 3.50
C ASN A 81 -15.99 -13.10 3.92
N HIS A 82 -16.32 -13.53 5.13
CA HIS A 82 -17.70 -13.57 5.66
C HIS A 82 -18.44 -12.22 5.63
N ARG A 83 -17.73 -11.08 5.54
CA ARG A 83 -18.34 -9.74 5.42
C ARG A 83 -18.77 -9.39 4.00
N ILE A 84 -18.23 -10.11 3.01
CA ILE A 84 -18.56 -9.97 1.60
C ILE A 84 -19.37 -11.21 1.24
N CYS A 85 -20.61 -11.04 0.80
CA CYS A 85 -21.42 -12.21 0.45
C CYS A 85 -20.69 -13.07 -0.61
N SER A 86 -20.88 -14.38 -0.58
CA SER A 86 -20.26 -15.33 -1.53
C SER A 86 -20.77 -15.18 -2.97
N ASN A 87 -21.51 -14.11 -3.26
CA ASN A 87 -22.05 -13.81 -4.57
C ASN A 87 -20.96 -13.22 -5.48
N LYS A 88 -20.52 -13.99 -6.48
CA LYS A 88 -19.54 -13.58 -7.49
C LYS A 88 -19.85 -12.24 -8.15
N TYR A 89 -21.12 -11.95 -8.43
CA TYR A 89 -21.54 -10.69 -9.05
C TYR A 89 -21.27 -9.49 -8.15
N VAL A 90 -21.54 -9.62 -6.85
CA VAL A 90 -21.26 -8.56 -5.86
C VAL A 90 -19.75 -8.34 -5.73
N ILE A 91 -18.96 -9.41 -5.68
CA ILE A 91 -17.50 -9.33 -5.60
C ILE A 91 -16.92 -8.65 -6.84
N ARG A 92 -17.41 -8.98 -8.04
CA ARG A 92 -17.01 -8.31 -9.29
C ARG A 92 -17.35 -6.83 -9.26
N LYS A 93 -18.56 -6.46 -8.81
CA LYS A 93 -18.93 -5.04 -8.62
C LYS A 93 -18.00 -4.31 -7.68
N ILE A 94 -17.63 -4.93 -6.55
CA ILE A 94 -16.66 -4.36 -5.61
C ILE A 94 -15.30 -4.17 -6.30
N GLY A 95 -14.83 -5.17 -7.06
CA GLY A 95 -13.58 -5.04 -7.80
C GLY A 95 -13.61 -3.92 -8.85
N PHE A 96 -14.72 -3.74 -9.57
CA PHE A 96 -14.89 -2.58 -10.47
C PHE A 96 -14.89 -1.25 -9.72
N TYR A 97 -15.55 -1.17 -8.57
CA TYR A 97 -15.49 0.02 -7.71
C TYR A 97 -14.06 0.33 -7.24
N ASN A 98 -13.30 -0.70 -6.86
CA ASN A 98 -11.89 -0.56 -6.50
C ASN A 98 -11.01 -0.08 -7.68
N ILE A 99 -11.31 -0.51 -8.91
CA ILE A 99 -10.62 -0.03 -10.12
C ILE A 99 -10.91 1.46 -10.35
N GLU A 100 -12.16 1.90 -10.20
CA GLU A 100 -12.51 3.32 -10.33
C GLU A 100 -11.82 4.18 -9.24
N MET A 101 -11.65 3.64 -8.02
CA MET A 101 -10.85 4.32 -6.98
C MET A 101 -9.39 4.50 -7.38
N TRP A 102 -8.76 3.49 -7.99
CA TRP A 102 -7.39 3.62 -8.49
C TRP A 102 -7.29 4.60 -9.65
N LYS A 103 -8.29 4.62 -10.53
CA LYS A 103 -8.39 5.60 -11.60
C LYS A 103 -8.44 7.02 -11.05
N ALA A 104 -9.30 7.26 -10.05
CA ALA A 104 -9.41 8.55 -9.37
C ALA A 104 -8.11 8.93 -8.63
N ALA A 105 -7.42 7.96 -8.02
CA ALA A 105 -6.12 8.17 -7.39
C ALA A 105 -4.96 8.39 -8.39
N GLY A 106 -5.23 8.35 -9.71
CA GLY A 106 -4.22 8.60 -10.74
C GLY A 106 -3.36 7.40 -11.11
N MET A 107 -3.84 6.17 -10.91
CA MET A 107 -3.15 4.96 -11.41
C MET A 107 -3.19 4.93 -12.95
N ASP A 108 -2.05 4.63 -13.57
CA ASP A 108 -1.89 4.53 -15.02
C ASP A 108 -2.46 3.20 -15.55
N LEU A 109 -3.79 3.05 -15.43
CA LEU A 109 -4.52 1.82 -15.73
C LEU A 109 -4.42 1.41 -17.21
N ASP A 110 -4.19 2.35 -18.13
CA ASP A 110 -3.99 2.05 -19.56
C ASP A 110 -2.73 1.22 -19.82
N ARG A 111 -1.77 1.26 -18.90
CA ARG A 111 -0.50 0.51 -18.97
C ARG A 111 -0.46 -0.68 -18.01
N VAL A 112 -1.58 -1.00 -17.36
CA VAL A 112 -1.69 -2.08 -16.38
C VAL A 112 -2.67 -3.13 -16.90
N GLU A 113 -2.27 -4.40 -16.86
CA GLU A 113 -3.17 -5.51 -17.18
C GLU A 113 -3.95 -5.93 -15.92
N LEU A 114 -5.27 -5.75 -15.96
CA LEU A 114 -6.17 -6.22 -14.91
C LEU A 114 -6.57 -7.67 -15.17
N VAL A 115 -6.15 -8.57 -14.28
CA VAL A 115 -6.37 -10.02 -14.42
C VAL A 115 -7.31 -10.50 -13.32
N TRP A 116 -8.51 -10.93 -13.70
CA TRP A 116 -9.44 -11.56 -12.75
C TRP A 116 -9.04 -13.00 -12.50
N PHE A 117 -8.84 -13.36 -11.22
CA PHE A 117 -8.37 -14.69 -10.88
C PHE A 117 -9.40 -15.77 -11.22
N SER A 118 -10.69 -15.50 -11.05
CA SER A 118 -11.75 -16.40 -11.50
C SER A 118 -11.69 -16.69 -13.01
N ASP A 119 -11.41 -15.70 -13.85
CA ASP A 119 -11.29 -15.89 -15.31
C ASP A 119 -10.07 -16.77 -15.65
N VAL A 120 -8.96 -16.60 -14.93
CA VAL A 120 -7.77 -17.45 -15.09
C VAL A 120 -8.07 -18.89 -14.68
N LEU A 121 -8.76 -19.09 -13.56
CA LEU A 121 -9.16 -20.41 -13.09
C LEU A 121 -10.08 -21.12 -14.08
N GLU A 122 -11.05 -20.40 -14.65
CA GLU A 122 -12.00 -20.96 -15.60
C GLU A 122 -11.32 -21.34 -16.92
N ARG A 123 -10.38 -20.53 -17.42
CA ARG A 123 -9.65 -20.79 -18.68
C ARG A 123 -8.59 -21.88 -18.56
N HIS A 124 -7.94 -21.99 -17.40
CA HIS A 124 -6.80 -22.88 -17.20
C HIS A 124 -7.06 -23.94 -16.12
N ALA A 125 -8.31 -24.31 -15.88
CA ALA A 125 -8.71 -25.24 -14.82
C ALA A 125 -7.94 -26.57 -14.88
N SER A 126 -7.78 -27.11 -16.10
CA SER A 126 -7.09 -28.39 -16.35
C SER A 126 -5.63 -28.38 -15.94
N ASP A 127 -4.96 -27.22 -15.98
CA ASP A 127 -3.54 -27.08 -15.65
C ASP A 127 -3.35 -26.60 -14.21
N TYR A 128 -4.24 -25.70 -13.77
CA TYR A 128 -4.17 -25.08 -12.44
C TYR A 128 -4.42 -26.08 -11.32
N TRP A 129 -5.48 -26.90 -11.40
CA TRP A 129 -5.85 -27.79 -10.30
C TRP A 129 -4.83 -28.91 -10.06
N PRO A 130 -4.28 -29.59 -11.10
CA PRO A 130 -3.18 -30.52 -10.89
C PRO A 130 -1.94 -29.89 -10.25
N LEU A 131 -1.57 -28.68 -10.68
CA LEU A 131 -0.47 -27.93 -10.07
C LEU A 131 -0.74 -27.60 -8.61
N ALA A 132 -1.95 -27.12 -8.28
CA ALA A 132 -2.36 -26.81 -6.91
C ALA A 132 -2.32 -28.07 -6.01
N LEU A 133 -2.73 -29.22 -6.55
CA LEU A 133 -2.67 -30.51 -5.86
C LEU A 133 -1.23 -31.02 -5.68
N ASP A 134 -0.36 -30.83 -6.67
CA ASP A 134 1.06 -31.18 -6.55
C ASP A 134 1.77 -30.33 -5.49
N VAL A 135 1.53 -29.01 -5.49
CA VAL A 135 2.04 -28.10 -4.45
C VAL A 135 1.52 -28.49 -3.08
N SER A 136 0.23 -28.85 -2.96
CA SER A 136 -0.37 -29.22 -1.68
C SER A 136 0.27 -30.50 -1.11
N ARG A 137 0.55 -31.49 -1.97
CA ARG A 137 1.26 -32.73 -1.58
C ARG A 137 2.68 -32.50 -1.11
N LYS A 138 3.38 -31.51 -1.68
CA LYS A 138 4.77 -31.16 -1.31
C LYS A 138 4.87 -30.29 -0.06
N CYS A 139 3.76 -29.74 0.41
CA CYS A 139 3.72 -28.86 1.58
C CYS A 139 3.09 -29.56 2.79
N THR A 140 3.80 -29.57 3.92
CA THR A 140 3.22 -30.15 5.15
C THR A 140 2.13 -29.24 5.72
N LEU A 141 1.14 -29.83 6.40
CA LEU A 141 0.09 -29.06 7.11
C LEU A 141 0.69 -28.04 8.09
N LYS A 142 1.76 -28.40 8.81
CA LYS A 142 2.49 -27.47 9.70
C LYS A 142 3.08 -26.28 8.93
N ARG A 143 3.60 -26.50 7.71
CA ARG A 143 4.12 -25.43 6.85
C ARG A 143 2.99 -24.55 6.32
N MET A 144 1.89 -25.16 5.86
CA MET A 144 0.70 -24.42 5.40
C MET A 144 0.09 -23.57 6.52
N ALA A 145 -0.06 -24.13 7.73
CA ALA A 145 -0.59 -23.43 8.89
C ALA A 145 0.28 -22.23 9.31
N ARG A 146 1.62 -22.35 9.21
CA ARG A 146 2.53 -21.21 9.43
C ARG A 146 2.30 -20.07 8.44
N VAL A 147 2.04 -20.37 7.17
CA VAL A 147 1.73 -19.36 6.15
C VAL A 147 0.34 -18.76 6.38
N GLY A 148 -0.66 -19.57 6.75
CA GLY A 148 -1.99 -19.10 7.13
C GLY A 148 -1.97 -18.16 8.34
N SER A 149 -1.13 -18.45 9.33
CA SER A 149 -0.89 -17.59 10.49
C SER A 149 -0.15 -16.29 10.13
N LYS A 150 0.65 -16.29 9.05
CA LYS A 150 1.27 -15.07 8.48
C LYS A 150 0.32 -14.23 7.63
N ARG A 151 -0.77 -14.79 7.10
CA ARG A 151 -1.82 -14.03 6.38
C ARG A 151 -2.56 -13.03 7.28
N GLY A 152 -2.28 -13.06 8.59
CA GLY A 152 -2.63 -12.02 9.58
C GLY A 152 -1.46 -11.60 10.47
N ARG A 153 -0.21 -11.70 10.00
CA ARG A 153 0.95 -11.09 10.67
C ARG A 153 1.71 -10.16 9.73
N ILE A 154 1.53 -8.87 9.99
CA ILE A 154 2.51 -7.79 9.90
C ILE A 154 3.31 -7.80 8.60
N SER A 155 2.72 -7.21 7.56
CA SER A 155 3.50 -6.44 6.60
C SER A 155 4.00 -5.16 7.29
N LEU A 156 5.14 -4.60 6.87
CA LEU A 156 5.62 -3.28 7.33
C LEU A 156 4.58 -2.15 7.15
N LEU A 157 3.49 -2.43 6.44
CA LEU A 157 2.37 -1.55 6.14
C LEU A 157 1.22 -1.62 7.16
N ASP A 158 1.28 -2.50 8.16
CA ASP A 158 0.17 -2.79 9.08
C ASP A 158 0.13 -1.86 10.32
N ILE A 159 0.95 -0.79 10.34
CA ILE A 159 1.37 -0.14 11.60
C ILE A 159 0.30 0.81 12.17
N VAL A 160 -0.74 1.20 11.42
CA VAL A 160 -1.81 2.07 11.97
C VAL A 160 -2.85 1.27 12.76
N THR A 161 -2.80 -0.06 12.63
CA THR A 161 -3.69 -0.98 13.31
C THR A 161 -2.92 -1.82 14.31
N ASP A 162 -3.46 -1.96 15.52
CA ASP A 162 -3.12 -3.09 16.38
C ASP A 162 -3.15 -4.38 15.52
N PRO A 163 -2.09 -5.20 15.49
CA PRO A 163 -2.02 -6.42 14.65
C PRO A 163 -3.11 -7.45 15.00
N TYR A 164 -3.77 -7.33 16.16
CA TYR A 164 -4.97 -8.10 16.51
C TYR A 164 -6.27 -7.49 15.99
N ASN A 165 -6.22 -6.27 15.44
CA ASN A 165 -7.35 -5.41 15.20
C ASN A 165 -7.46 -4.86 13.76
N MET A 166 -6.75 -5.49 12.82
CA MET A 166 -6.79 -5.24 11.36
C MET A 166 -8.21 -5.21 10.75
N ARG A 167 -9.23 -5.65 11.52
CA ARG A 167 -10.63 -5.82 11.11
C ARG A 167 -11.58 -4.78 11.71
N GLU A 168 -11.09 -3.87 12.56
CA GLU A 168 -11.92 -2.82 13.17
C GLU A 168 -11.80 -1.51 12.35
N PRO A 169 -12.90 -1.04 11.74
CA PRO A 169 -12.91 0.16 10.89
C PRO A 169 -12.36 1.44 11.53
N LYS A 170 -12.29 1.50 12.87
CA LYS A 170 -11.82 2.68 13.62
C LYS A 170 -10.30 2.89 13.57
N TRP A 171 -9.53 1.92 13.10
CA TRP A 171 -8.06 2.01 13.06
C TRP A 171 -7.48 2.12 11.64
N ASN A 172 -8.31 1.98 10.60
CA ASN A 172 -7.88 2.07 9.20
C ASN A 172 -8.39 3.35 8.56
N ILE A 173 -7.53 4.04 7.81
CA ILE A 173 -7.94 5.19 6.99
C ILE A 173 -8.43 4.67 5.64
N PHE A 174 -9.69 4.96 5.31
CA PHE A 174 -10.33 4.53 4.07
C PHE A 174 -10.34 5.62 3.01
N MET A 175 -10.31 5.20 1.74
CA MET A 175 -10.37 6.10 0.57
C MET A 175 -11.63 6.99 0.53
N HIS A 176 -12.69 6.60 1.26
CA HIS A 176 -13.97 7.30 1.33
C HIS A 176 -14.29 7.82 2.74
N ASP A 177 -13.30 7.85 3.64
CA ASP A 177 -13.50 8.47 4.95
C ASP A 177 -13.88 9.94 4.77
N LYS A 178 -14.86 10.39 5.56
CA LYS A 178 -15.14 11.82 5.71
C LYS A 178 -14.12 12.44 6.65
N GLU A 179 -13.88 13.74 6.50
CA GLU A 179 -12.98 14.56 7.32
C GLU A 179 -13.06 14.24 8.83
N CYS A 180 -14.25 14.30 9.43
CA CYS A 180 -14.43 14.01 10.86
C CYS A 180 -13.97 12.59 11.26
N ALA A 181 -14.24 11.59 10.42
CA ALA A 181 -13.82 10.22 10.69
C ALA A 181 -12.29 10.07 10.56
N LEU A 182 -11.69 10.73 9.56
CA LEU A 182 -10.25 10.77 9.33
C LEU A 182 -9.52 11.42 10.50
N ASN A 183 -9.94 12.62 10.92
CA ASN A 183 -9.42 13.33 12.08
C ASN A 183 -9.47 12.46 13.35
N GLY A 184 -10.63 11.85 13.61
CA GLY A 184 -10.80 10.93 14.74
C GLY A 184 -9.88 9.70 14.68
N LYS A 185 -9.46 9.26 13.50
CA LYS A 185 -8.51 8.15 13.34
C LYS A 185 -7.07 8.60 13.56
N ILE A 186 -6.66 9.72 12.95
CA ILE A 186 -5.29 10.24 13.03
C ILE A 186 -4.96 10.76 14.43
N SER A 187 -5.90 11.45 15.09
CA SER A 187 -5.73 11.91 16.48
C SER A 187 -5.41 10.74 17.42
N ARG A 188 -6.08 9.60 17.26
CA ARG A 188 -5.86 8.36 18.03
C ARG A 188 -4.70 7.49 17.55
N ALA A 189 -4.11 7.78 16.39
CA ALA A 189 -3.01 6.99 15.86
C ALA A 189 -1.81 7.01 16.82
N VAL A 190 -1.04 5.92 16.86
CA VAL A 190 0.17 5.85 17.69
C VAL A 190 1.26 6.74 17.06
N CYS A 191 1.85 7.66 17.82
CA CYS A 191 2.94 8.52 17.33
C CYS A 191 3.85 8.87 18.51
N PRO A 192 4.66 7.91 18.99
CA PRO A 192 5.47 8.07 20.19
C PRO A 192 6.53 9.16 19.99
N PRO A 193 6.68 10.12 20.92
CA PRO A 193 7.65 11.20 20.80
C PRO A 193 9.08 10.65 20.69
N LYS A 194 9.87 11.23 19.80
CA LYS A 194 11.30 10.90 19.59
C LYS A 194 11.60 9.45 19.19
N VAL A 195 10.58 8.70 18.74
CA VAL A 195 10.74 7.32 18.27
C VAL A 195 10.27 7.25 16.83
N ALA A 196 11.22 7.15 15.89
CA ALA A 196 10.89 7.04 14.47
C ALA A 196 10.69 5.59 14.01
N VAL A 197 11.40 4.64 14.63
CA VAL A 197 11.33 3.22 14.30
C VAL A 197 9.91 2.69 14.54
N CYS A 198 9.33 2.05 13.52
CA CYS A 198 7.97 1.48 13.56
C CYS A 198 6.88 2.51 13.96
N ASN A 199 7.06 3.79 13.61
CA ASN A 199 6.09 4.83 13.88
C ASN A 199 5.07 4.94 12.72
N PRO A 200 3.77 4.65 12.95
CA PRO A 200 2.81 4.53 11.86
C PRO A 200 2.58 5.82 11.08
N CYS A 201 2.57 6.95 11.77
CA CYS A 201 2.41 8.25 11.11
C CYS A 201 3.59 8.52 10.19
N LEU A 202 4.82 8.25 10.66
CA LEU A 202 6.04 8.44 9.88
C LEU A 202 6.12 7.49 8.68
N GLU A 203 5.66 6.26 8.81
CA GLU A 203 5.61 5.28 7.71
C GLU A 203 4.68 5.74 6.58
N TYR A 204 3.50 6.28 6.91
CA TYR A 204 2.63 6.88 5.90
C TYR A 204 3.21 8.16 5.31
N ILE A 205 3.90 8.97 6.09
CA ILE A 205 4.59 10.15 5.56
C ILE A 205 5.66 9.70 4.54
N LYS A 206 6.48 8.71 4.89
CA LYS A 206 7.51 8.12 4.03
C LYS A 206 6.96 7.56 2.72
N TYR A 207 5.90 6.75 2.79
CA TYR A 207 5.43 5.98 1.64
C TYR A 207 4.28 6.63 0.86
N VAL A 208 3.55 7.58 1.46
CA VAL A 208 2.43 8.26 0.83
C VAL A 208 2.73 9.75 0.64
N MET A 209 3.02 10.49 1.72
CA MET A 209 3.15 11.96 1.62
C MET A 209 4.34 12.39 0.75
N PHE A 210 5.54 11.88 1.04
CA PHE A 210 6.74 12.23 0.28
C PHE A 210 6.62 11.86 -1.20
N PRO A 211 6.22 10.63 -1.59
CA PRO A 211 6.08 10.30 -3.00
C PRO A 211 4.95 11.04 -3.72
N TRP A 212 3.92 11.49 -2.98
CA TRP A 212 2.79 12.21 -3.56
C TRP A 212 3.07 13.71 -3.77
N PHE A 213 3.63 14.38 -2.77
CA PHE A 213 3.86 15.83 -2.80
C PHE A 213 5.30 16.24 -3.09
N GLY A 214 6.27 15.33 -2.97
CA GLY A 214 7.69 15.61 -3.09
C GLY A 214 8.32 16.30 -1.88
N LYS A 215 7.50 16.72 -0.90
CA LYS A 215 7.92 17.37 0.34
C LYS A 215 6.88 17.18 1.44
N PHE A 216 7.26 17.46 2.68
CA PHE A 216 6.36 17.45 3.83
C PHE A 216 6.57 18.70 4.69
N GLU A 217 5.50 19.39 5.09
CA GLU A 217 5.57 20.65 5.83
C GLU A 217 4.92 20.52 7.20
N VAL A 218 5.65 20.89 8.26
CA VAL A 218 5.21 20.77 9.66
C VAL A 218 5.34 22.12 10.37
N ALA A 219 4.32 22.49 11.14
CA ALA A 219 4.37 23.68 11.98
C ALA A 219 5.32 23.47 13.19
N GLN A 220 6.15 24.47 13.50
CA GLN A 220 7.06 24.42 14.64
C GLN A 220 6.39 24.81 15.97
N LYS A 221 6.99 24.36 17.08
CA LYS A 221 6.43 24.45 18.44
C LYS A 221 6.53 25.85 19.07
N GLU A 222 7.51 26.67 18.70
CA GLU A 222 7.87 27.86 19.50
C GLU A 222 8.06 29.19 18.74
N GLN A 223 7.85 29.26 17.42
CA GLN A 223 7.94 30.54 16.69
C GLN A 223 6.82 30.68 15.65
N SER A 224 5.80 31.45 16.02
CA SER A 224 5.06 32.34 15.12
C SER A 224 4.84 31.83 13.68
N GLY A 225 4.14 30.72 13.50
CA GLY A 225 3.57 30.34 12.21
C GLY A 225 4.55 29.98 11.08
N VAL A 226 5.84 29.72 11.35
CA VAL A 226 6.76 29.25 10.30
C VAL A 226 6.67 27.73 10.17
N ASN A 227 6.23 27.26 9.00
CA ASN A 227 6.28 25.84 8.65
C ASN A 227 7.72 25.47 8.28
N LYS A 228 8.25 24.40 8.88
CA LYS A 228 9.48 23.75 8.41
C LYS A 228 9.12 22.78 7.29
N SER A 229 9.83 22.87 6.17
CA SER A 229 9.64 22.00 5.01
C SER A 229 10.77 20.97 4.95
N PHE A 230 10.41 19.72 4.67
CA PHE A 230 11.31 18.58 4.53
C PHE A 230 11.19 18.03 3.11
N GLU A 231 12.33 17.82 2.44
CA GLU A 231 12.39 17.23 1.09
C GLU A 231 12.67 15.72 1.14
N CYS A 232 13.21 15.21 2.24
CA CYS A 232 13.49 13.80 2.45
C CYS A 232 13.08 13.33 3.85
N MET A 233 12.97 12.00 4.00
CA MET A 233 12.53 11.37 5.25
C MET A 233 13.64 11.43 6.31
N GLU A 234 14.90 11.40 5.89
CA GLU A 234 16.06 11.39 6.76
C GLU A 234 16.13 12.66 7.62
N ASP A 235 15.94 13.84 7.01
CA ASP A 235 15.92 15.13 7.71
C ASP A 235 14.75 15.21 8.70
N LEU A 236 13.59 14.67 8.32
CA LEU A 236 12.42 14.64 9.19
C LEU A 236 12.64 13.75 10.40
N ILE A 237 13.29 12.59 10.22
CA ILE A 237 13.60 11.65 11.32
C ILE A 237 14.57 12.30 12.31
N VAL A 238 15.63 12.96 11.82
CA VAL A 238 16.62 13.64 12.67
C VAL A 238 15.94 14.65 13.61
N ASP A 239 15.09 15.52 13.05
CA ASP A 239 14.34 16.51 13.81
C ASP A 239 13.27 15.90 14.74
N TYR A 240 12.68 14.77 14.35
CA TYR A 240 11.69 14.09 15.17
C TYR A 240 12.34 13.42 16.39
N GLU A 241 13.49 12.77 16.20
CA GLU A 241 14.25 12.08 17.24
C GLU A 241 14.97 13.06 18.19
N SER A 242 15.42 14.22 17.70
CA SER A 242 15.94 15.28 18.57
C SER A 242 14.85 15.84 19.50
N GLY A 243 13.60 15.87 19.02
CA GLY A 243 12.45 16.45 19.70
C GLY A 243 12.09 17.85 19.21
N ASP A 244 12.69 18.31 18.12
CA ASP A 244 12.39 19.59 17.48
C ASP A 244 10.99 19.59 16.84
N LEU A 245 10.50 18.40 16.45
CA LEU A 245 9.12 18.21 15.98
C LEU A 245 8.23 17.62 17.07
N ASP A 246 7.10 18.28 17.30
CA ASP A 246 6.05 17.75 18.17
C ASP A 246 5.20 16.69 17.44
N PRO A 247 4.95 15.51 18.02
CA PRO A 247 4.11 14.49 17.42
C PRO A 247 2.70 14.96 17.04
N LEU A 248 2.14 15.91 17.79
CA LEU A 248 0.84 16.50 17.47
C LEU A 248 0.90 17.29 16.16
N ASN A 249 1.94 18.11 15.98
CA ASN A 249 2.12 18.89 14.75
C ASN A 249 2.36 17.98 13.54
N VAL A 250 3.12 16.90 13.73
CA VAL A 250 3.33 15.87 12.67
C VAL A 250 2.00 15.21 12.29
N LYS A 251 1.16 14.84 13.26
CA LYS A 251 -0.17 14.29 13.00
C LYS A 251 -1.08 15.27 12.25
N LEU A 252 -1.11 16.53 12.67
CA LEU A 252 -1.91 17.57 12.02
C LEU A 252 -1.46 17.83 10.58
N ALA A 253 -0.14 17.86 10.34
CA ALA A 253 0.42 17.98 9.00
C ALA A 253 0.06 16.76 8.12
N PHE A 254 0.16 15.55 8.68
CA PHE A 254 -0.24 14.32 8.01
C PHE A 254 -1.73 14.30 7.66
N GLU A 255 -2.59 14.71 8.60
CA GLU A 255 -4.03 14.83 8.39
C GLU A 255 -4.36 15.78 7.24
N LYS A 256 -3.81 17.00 7.27
CA LYS A 256 -3.98 17.99 6.19
C LYS A 256 -3.52 17.43 4.85
N GLY A 257 -2.39 16.73 4.83
CA GLY A 257 -1.88 16.05 3.65
C GLY A 257 -2.86 15.03 3.08
N ILE A 258 -3.39 14.13 3.91
CA ILE A 258 -4.37 13.12 3.48
C ILE A 258 -5.69 13.77 3.03
N CYS A 259 -6.22 14.76 3.75
CA CYS A 259 -7.40 15.51 3.31
C CYS A 259 -7.21 16.09 1.92
N LYS A 260 -6.04 16.68 1.65
CA LYS A 260 -5.72 17.23 0.34
C LYS A 260 -5.64 16.16 -0.77
N ILE A 261 -5.10 14.98 -0.47
CA ILE A 261 -5.08 13.87 -1.44
C ILE A 261 -6.49 13.36 -1.75
N LEU A 262 -7.33 13.25 -0.72
CA LEU A 262 -8.70 12.75 -0.84
C LEU A 262 -9.73 13.83 -1.23
N GLU A 263 -9.27 15.05 -1.55
CA GLU A 263 -10.10 16.20 -1.90
C GLU A 263 -11.19 16.52 -0.85
N LEU A 264 -10.85 16.34 0.43
CA LEU A 264 -11.72 16.67 1.56
C LEU A 264 -11.57 18.16 1.94
N PRO A 265 -12.62 18.80 2.48
CA PRO A 265 -12.52 20.17 3.01
C PRO A 265 -11.45 20.27 4.09
N GLU A 266 -10.88 21.47 4.26
CA GLU A 266 -9.86 21.70 5.29
C GLU A 266 -10.42 21.39 6.68
N PRO A 267 -9.60 20.77 7.56
CA PRO A 267 -10.04 20.35 8.89
C PRO A 267 -10.64 21.53 9.67
N SER A 268 -11.93 21.42 9.97
CA SER A 268 -12.79 22.43 10.61
C SER A 268 -13.06 22.13 12.09
N CYS A 269 -12.46 21.06 12.62
CA CYS A 269 -12.55 20.61 14.02
C CYS A 269 -11.23 20.76 14.76
#